data_AF-A0A6P0X3M9-F1
#
_entry.id   AF-A0A6P0X3M9-F1
#
_cell.length_a   1.000
_cell.length_b   1.000
_cell.length_c   1.000
_cell.angle_alpha   90.00
_cell.angle_beta   90.00
_cell.angle_gamma   90.00
#
_symmetry.space_group_name_H-M   'P 1'
#
loop_
_entity.id
_entity.type
_entity.pdbx_description
1 polymer ?
#
loop_
_entity_poly.entity_id
_entity_poly.type
_entity_poly.pdbx_seq_one_letter_code
_entity_poly.pdbx_strand_id
1 'polypeptide(L)'
;MAISEFEITDAGDSGISGMNLANVKLTNNQITQAQNRGIILEEVDGTVEIANNKITNTVGVLPATPTTANPPTGQGIGLFDVTGTVEITDNQITGTTGFRGNFDLTNPDNNYLATGQGIALINTTAGEVNLTISGNQLENNGIDTTDPNADTRGDGIGIFLEGEAIVNSLDINNNTISNNGGNGVIIEQGLLTLFSSGGTDGGNSQINNATISDNTIENNTQQGIFVRSFGGTGNLAIENNPSISDNGSNGIRILANGNAQMTANINNNTNISNNNSFGIEITANENTQITTEIVNNSISQNRFSGIGIFANGDAQITAEKITNNSISQNGAEGIEISAGGNGQITTQITNNTDISDNGSNGISIFAGGDGQIATEISNNTNISNNNERGINIFTNPDNGQIDANVQSNVLTNNGFNGAALGGRLCINLNDNESDTDYQLTNVPMFGGTLQVVDLMNIDNNNIGTVTTMDAIDVPSCP
;
A
#
# COMPACT_ATOMS: atom_id res chain seq x y z
N MET A 1 26.79 6.84 24.61
CA MET A 1 27.54 7.85 23.84
C MET A 1 26.62 9.03 23.61
N ALA A 2 27.10 10.26 23.81
CA ALA A 2 26.34 11.47 23.52
C ALA A 2 27.18 12.40 22.63
N ILE A 3 26.63 12.84 21.50
CA ILE A 3 27.25 13.77 20.55
C ILE A 3 26.25 14.87 20.25
N SER A 4 26.65 16.14 20.37
CA SER A 4 25.76 17.25 20.10
C SER A 4 26.48 18.51 19.65
N GLU A 5 25.76 19.36 18.91
CA GLU A 5 26.19 20.71 18.50
C GLU A 5 27.45 20.73 17.62
N PHE A 6 27.70 19.64 16.88
CA PHE A 6 28.78 19.60 15.90
C PHE A 6 28.32 20.09 14.53
N GLU A 7 29.21 20.81 13.86
CA GLU A 7 29.15 21.08 12.41
C GLU A 7 30.19 20.20 11.72
N ILE A 8 29.73 19.31 10.84
CA ILE A 8 30.54 18.33 10.13
C ILE A 8 30.33 18.55 8.63
N THR A 9 31.40 18.93 7.93
CA THR A 9 31.37 19.24 6.49
C THR A 9 32.38 18.38 5.74
N ASP A 10 32.04 17.95 4.53
CA ASP A 10 32.95 17.24 3.62
C ASP A 10 33.59 15.98 4.24
N ALA A 11 32.82 15.23 5.03
CA ALA A 11 33.28 13.96 5.57
C ALA A 11 33.56 12.97 4.42
N GLY A 12 34.77 12.43 4.34
CA GLY A 12 35.18 11.49 3.28
C GLY A 12 34.49 10.12 3.32
N ASP A 13 33.63 9.89 4.30
CA ASP A 13 32.73 8.74 4.38
C ASP A 13 31.46 9.17 5.14
N SER A 14 31.25 8.70 6.37
CA SER A 14 30.10 9.04 7.20
C SER A 14 30.36 10.27 8.07
N GLY A 15 29.35 11.12 8.29
CA GLY A 15 29.47 12.25 9.22
C GLY A 15 29.66 11.78 10.66
N ILE A 16 28.76 10.91 11.12
CA ILE A 16 28.87 10.20 12.41
C ILE A 16 28.74 8.71 12.14
N SER A 17 29.67 7.91 12.68
CA SER A 17 29.62 6.44 12.60
C SER A 17 29.82 5.83 13.98
N GLY A 18 29.04 4.80 14.27
CA GLY A 18 29.12 4.03 15.51
C GLY A 18 28.77 2.56 15.27
N MET A 19 29.49 1.66 15.96
CA MET A 19 29.28 0.22 15.88
C MET A 19 29.41 -0.40 17.26
N ASN A 20 28.64 -1.47 17.56
CA ASN A 20 28.70 -2.19 18.82
C ASN A 20 28.44 -1.29 20.04
N LEU A 21 27.35 -0.52 19.97
CA LEU A 21 26.96 0.46 21.00
C LEU A 21 25.75 -0.05 21.79
N ALA A 22 25.51 0.51 22.97
CA ALA A 22 24.33 0.18 23.79
C ALA A 22 23.39 1.36 24.01
N ASN A 23 23.93 2.57 24.22
CA ASN A 23 23.12 3.77 24.38
C ASN A 23 23.72 4.89 23.55
N VAL A 24 22.94 5.53 22.69
CA VAL A 24 23.40 6.55 21.75
C VAL A 24 22.44 7.74 21.79
N LYS A 25 22.98 8.95 21.93
CA LYS A 25 22.22 10.20 21.86
C LYS A 25 22.94 11.15 20.90
N LEU A 26 22.32 11.49 19.77
CA LEU A 26 22.85 12.37 18.74
C LEU A 26 21.89 13.53 18.54
N THR A 27 22.25 14.73 19.01
CA THR A 27 21.32 15.87 18.98
C THR A 27 21.91 17.17 18.45
N ASN A 28 21.14 17.97 17.70
CA ASN A 28 21.55 19.30 17.24
C ASN A 28 22.84 19.31 16.41
N ASN A 29 23.13 18.25 15.65
CA ASN A 29 24.29 18.22 14.77
C ASN A 29 23.90 18.70 13.37
N GLN A 30 24.81 19.39 12.71
CA GLN A 30 24.70 19.77 11.31
C GLN A 30 25.73 18.98 10.50
N ILE A 31 25.26 18.19 9.54
CA ILE A 31 26.10 17.35 8.68
C ILE A 31 25.82 17.74 7.23
N THR A 32 26.87 18.12 6.51
CA THR A 32 26.78 18.57 5.11
C THR A 32 27.81 17.85 4.25
N GLN A 33 27.39 17.33 3.11
CA GLN A 33 28.28 16.73 2.11
C GLN A 33 29.10 15.53 2.61
N ALA A 34 28.49 14.64 3.40
CA ALA A 34 29.09 13.36 3.72
C ALA A 34 29.12 12.46 2.46
N GLN A 35 30.24 11.80 2.17
CA GLN A 35 30.45 10.97 0.97
C GLN A 35 29.89 9.55 1.08
N ASN A 36 29.15 9.21 2.13
CA ASN A 36 28.45 7.93 2.20
C ASN A 36 27.16 8.03 3.00
N ARG A 37 27.24 8.42 4.27
CA ARG A 37 26.08 8.48 5.17
C ARG A 37 26.15 9.72 6.05
N GLY A 38 25.00 10.30 6.40
CA GLY A 38 24.98 11.36 7.41
C GLY A 38 25.35 10.79 8.77
N ILE A 39 24.49 9.89 9.26
CA ILE A 39 24.67 9.13 10.50
C ILE A 39 24.54 7.65 10.16
N ILE A 40 25.47 6.83 10.65
CA ILE A 40 25.35 5.37 10.62
C ILE A 40 25.56 4.78 12.01
N LEU A 41 24.65 3.89 12.41
CA LEU A 41 24.74 3.08 13.61
C LEU A 41 24.57 1.60 13.23
N GLU A 42 25.52 0.77 13.64
CA GLU A 42 25.55 -0.66 13.34
C GLU A 42 25.62 -1.47 14.65
N GLU A 43 24.89 -2.58 14.72
CA GLU A 43 24.95 -3.52 15.86
C GLU A 43 24.73 -2.80 17.20
N VAL A 44 23.66 -2.00 17.29
CA VAL A 44 23.32 -1.26 18.52
C VAL A 44 22.27 -2.02 19.30
N ASP A 45 22.57 -2.36 20.56
CA ASP A 45 21.64 -3.05 21.47
C ASP A 45 21.31 -2.19 22.70
N GLY A 46 20.19 -1.44 22.61
CA GLY A 46 19.68 -0.63 23.71
C GLY A 46 18.93 0.62 23.25
N THR A 47 19.26 1.80 23.76
CA THR A 47 18.51 3.04 23.47
C THR A 47 19.24 3.95 22.48
N VAL A 48 18.58 4.33 21.40
CA VAL A 48 19.07 5.28 20.40
C VAL A 48 18.12 6.48 20.34
N GLU A 49 18.67 7.68 20.53
CA GLU A 49 17.95 8.95 20.36
C GLU A 49 18.70 9.79 19.32
N ILE A 50 18.04 10.11 18.21
CA ILE A 50 18.57 10.98 17.15
C ILE A 50 17.59 12.12 16.94
N ALA A 51 17.90 13.31 17.49
CA ALA A 51 16.95 14.41 17.54
C ALA A 51 17.50 15.74 17.02
N ASN A 52 16.68 16.52 16.30
CA ASN A 52 17.00 17.89 15.90
C ASN A 52 18.30 18.02 15.07
N ASN A 53 18.67 17.00 14.31
CA ASN A 53 19.84 17.08 13.42
C ASN A 53 19.44 17.61 12.05
N LYS A 54 20.38 18.29 11.39
CA LYS A 54 20.25 18.74 10.02
C LYS A 54 21.27 18.03 9.14
N ILE A 55 20.80 17.21 8.22
CA ILE A 55 21.64 16.41 7.32
C ILE A 55 21.32 16.82 5.88
N THR A 56 22.33 17.27 5.14
CA THR A 56 22.14 17.82 3.79
C THR A 56 23.17 17.28 2.81
N ASN A 57 22.72 16.92 1.61
CA ASN A 57 23.59 16.55 0.48
C ASN A 57 24.51 15.36 0.78
N THR A 58 24.03 14.33 1.47
CA THR A 58 24.77 13.07 1.62
C THR A 58 24.85 12.39 0.26
N VAL A 59 26.04 12.11 -0.25
CA VAL A 59 26.23 11.49 -1.56
C VAL A 59 26.86 10.12 -1.37
N GLY A 60 26.14 9.05 -1.69
CA GLY A 60 26.67 7.70 -1.65
C GLY A 60 27.81 7.54 -2.66
N VAL A 61 28.96 7.05 -2.21
CA VAL A 61 30.05 6.64 -3.09
C VAL A 61 30.11 5.14 -3.24
N LEU A 62 30.59 4.68 -4.41
CA LEU A 62 30.96 3.28 -4.58
C LEU A 62 32.15 2.96 -3.67
N PRO A 63 32.05 1.99 -2.74
CA PRO A 63 33.23 1.49 -2.07
C PRO A 63 34.25 0.96 -3.09
N ALA A 64 35.52 1.35 -2.93
CA ALA A 64 36.60 1.03 -3.86
C ALA A 64 36.77 -0.48 -4.12
N THR A 65 36.36 -1.31 -3.16
CA THR A 65 36.24 -2.76 -3.31
C THR A 65 34.82 -3.18 -2.96
N PRO A 66 34.00 -3.57 -3.95
CA PRO A 66 32.71 -4.19 -3.69
C PRO A 66 32.91 -5.44 -2.83
N THR A 67 32.29 -5.47 -1.65
CA THR A 67 32.15 -6.70 -0.88
C THR A 67 30.73 -7.21 -1.08
N THR A 68 30.53 -8.51 -0.89
CA THR A 68 29.20 -9.14 -0.95
C THR A 68 28.25 -8.68 0.17
N ALA A 69 28.75 -7.88 1.11
CA ALA A 69 28.01 -7.37 2.27
C ALA A 69 28.12 -5.85 2.40
N ASN A 70 28.30 -5.11 1.29
CA ASN A 70 28.33 -3.66 1.39
C ASN A 70 26.93 -3.14 1.73
N PRO A 71 26.75 -2.46 2.88
CA PRO A 71 25.47 -1.89 3.21
C PRO A 71 25.11 -0.82 2.16
N PRO A 72 23.81 -0.62 1.87
CA PRO A 72 23.36 0.43 0.95
C PRO A 72 23.93 1.78 1.35
N THR A 73 24.24 2.63 0.38
CA THR A 73 24.93 3.92 0.58
C THR A 73 23.97 5.09 0.41
N GLY A 74 24.40 6.28 0.82
CA GLY A 74 23.67 7.51 0.59
C GLY A 74 22.61 7.84 1.64
N GLN A 75 22.53 7.15 2.78
CA GLN A 75 21.48 7.40 3.76
C GLN A 75 21.73 8.70 4.55
N GLY A 76 20.67 9.45 4.83
CA GLY A 76 20.71 10.50 5.84
C GLY A 76 21.01 9.91 7.22
N ILE A 77 20.13 9.02 7.68
CA ILE A 77 20.32 8.19 8.88
C ILE A 77 20.18 6.72 8.46
N GLY A 78 21.23 5.92 8.70
CA GLY A 78 21.20 4.46 8.50
C GLY A 78 21.37 3.71 9.81
N LEU A 79 20.42 2.83 10.11
CA LEU A 79 20.43 1.93 11.26
C LEU A 79 20.51 0.49 10.76
N PHE A 80 21.52 -0.24 11.20
CA PHE A 80 21.77 -1.62 10.76
C PHE A 80 21.86 -2.55 11.96
N ASP A 81 21.02 -3.59 11.96
CA ASP A 81 20.97 -4.59 13.04
C ASP A 81 20.87 -3.93 14.43
N VAL A 82 19.90 -3.02 14.58
CA VAL A 82 19.64 -2.27 15.82
C VAL A 82 18.48 -2.93 16.58
N THR A 83 18.69 -3.19 17.87
CA THR A 83 17.70 -3.73 18.81
C THR A 83 17.45 -2.76 19.98
N GLY A 84 16.32 -2.92 20.65
CA GLY A 84 15.92 -2.08 21.79
C GLY A 84 14.93 -0.98 21.42
N THR A 85 15.21 0.27 21.82
CA THR A 85 14.33 1.42 21.60
C THR A 85 15.05 2.47 20.77
N VAL A 86 14.41 2.92 19.68
CA VAL A 86 14.96 3.91 18.76
C VAL A 86 13.95 5.05 18.61
N GLU A 87 14.40 6.27 18.85
CA GLU A 87 13.64 7.50 18.65
C GLU A 87 14.38 8.40 17.65
N ILE A 88 13.74 8.73 16.54
CA ILE A 88 14.26 9.63 15.52
C ILE A 88 13.29 10.80 15.38
N THR A 89 13.65 11.96 15.95
CA THR A 89 12.70 13.07 16.13
C THR A 89 13.19 14.42 15.59
N ASP A 90 12.29 15.18 14.97
CA ASP A 90 12.54 16.57 14.57
C ASP A 90 13.80 16.79 13.69
N ASN A 91 14.21 15.79 12.90
CA ASN A 91 15.38 15.92 12.02
C ASN A 91 14.98 16.51 10.67
N GLN A 92 15.87 17.32 10.08
CA GLN A 92 15.76 17.80 8.72
C GLN A 92 16.78 17.05 7.85
N ILE A 93 16.31 16.22 6.91
CA ILE A 93 17.15 15.44 6.02
C ILE A 93 16.78 15.77 4.57
N THR A 94 17.76 16.24 3.81
CA THR A 94 17.52 16.59 2.41
C THR A 94 18.67 16.32 1.47
N GLY A 95 18.35 15.99 0.22
CA GLY A 95 19.33 15.87 -0.87
C GLY A 95 20.25 14.67 -0.69
N THR A 96 19.79 13.61 -0.03
CA THR A 96 20.55 12.36 0.04
C THR A 96 20.54 11.70 -1.34
N THR A 97 21.65 11.15 -1.81
CA THR A 97 21.72 10.41 -3.07
C THR A 97 22.46 9.11 -2.85
N GLY A 98 21.92 8.03 -3.39
CA GLY A 98 22.50 6.71 -3.30
C GLY A 98 23.43 6.40 -4.47
N PHE A 99 24.38 5.50 -4.27
CA PHE A 99 25.13 4.96 -5.41
C PHE A 99 24.41 3.74 -5.98
N ARG A 100 24.01 3.81 -7.25
CA ARG A 100 23.65 2.61 -8.00
C ARG A 100 24.93 1.90 -8.40
N GLY A 101 25.31 0.89 -7.62
CA GLY A 101 26.28 -0.08 -8.08
C GLY A 101 25.91 -0.54 -9.48
N ASN A 102 26.90 -0.72 -10.36
CA ASN A 102 26.76 -1.55 -11.56
C ASN A 102 26.60 -3.02 -11.13
N PHE A 103 25.68 -3.26 -10.20
CA PHE A 103 25.15 -4.56 -9.85
C PHE A 103 24.39 -5.00 -11.09
N ASP A 104 24.87 -6.12 -11.61
CA ASP A 104 24.44 -6.78 -12.82
C ASP A 104 23.01 -6.44 -13.24
N LEU A 105 22.87 -5.51 -14.20
CA LEU A 105 21.56 -5.16 -14.79
C LEU A 105 20.90 -6.36 -15.48
N THR A 106 21.63 -7.45 -15.72
CA THR A 106 21.05 -8.71 -16.24
C THR A 106 20.38 -9.54 -15.16
N ASN A 107 20.64 -9.24 -13.89
CA ASN A 107 19.89 -9.76 -12.76
C ASN A 107 19.03 -8.64 -12.15
N PRO A 108 17.80 -8.40 -12.68
CA PRO A 108 16.88 -7.41 -12.12
C PRO A 108 16.62 -7.62 -10.62
N ASP A 109 16.94 -8.82 -10.12
CA ASP A 109 16.69 -9.23 -8.76
C ASP A 109 17.80 -8.87 -7.75
N ASN A 110 18.95 -8.35 -8.19
CA ASN A 110 20.04 -7.92 -7.28
C ASN A 110 19.99 -6.42 -6.92
N ASN A 111 18.90 -5.72 -7.26
CA ASN A 111 18.84 -4.26 -7.25
C ASN A 111 18.04 -3.69 -6.07
N TYR A 112 17.77 -4.45 -5.02
CA TYR A 112 16.67 -4.14 -4.10
C TYR A 112 17.01 -3.41 -2.80
N LEU A 113 18.27 -3.36 -2.37
CA LEU A 113 18.59 -2.51 -1.23
C LEU A 113 18.55 -1.06 -1.71
N ALA A 114 17.44 -0.41 -1.44
CA ALA A 114 17.22 0.97 -1.80
C ALA A 114 18.39 1.80 -1.23
N THR A 115 18.87 2.76 -2.02
CA THR A 115 19.97 3.66 -1.65
C THR A 115 19.47 5.09 -1.61
N GLY A 116 20.16 5.99 -0.90
CA GLY A 116 19.77 7.39 -0.86
C GLY A 116 18.57 7.72 0.03
N GLN A 117 18.20 6.87 0.99
CA GLN A 117 17.05 7.11 1.90
C GLN A 117 17.29 8.32 2.79
N GLY A 118 16.21 9.00 3.18
CA GLY A 118 16.26 9.94 4.31
C GLY A 118 16.62 9.20 5.60
N ILE A 119 15.79 8.24 5.99
CA ILE A 119 15.98 7.33 7.14
C ILE A 119 15.87 5.88 6.65
N ALA A 120 16.81 5.03 7.04
CA ALA A 120 16.76 3.59 6.78
C ALA A 120 16.98 2.80 8.08
N LEU A 121 16.12 1.80 8.31
CA LEU A 121 16.36 0.70 9.25
C LEU A 121 16.48 -0.60 8.46
N ILE A 122 17.59 -1.32 8.64
CA ILE A 122 17.85 -2.60 8.00
C ILE A 122 18.24 -3.59 9.09
N ASN A 123 17.31 -4.48 9.46
CA ASN A 123 17.57 -5.52 10.45
C ASN A 123 17.52 -6.90 9.77
N THR A 124 18.65 -7.61 9.82
CA THR A 124 18.81 -8.94 9.25
C THR A 124 19.07 -10.01 10.30
N THR A 125 19.42 -9.59 11.51
CA THR A 125 19.67 -10.45 12.66
C THR A 125 18.43 -10.59 13.55
N ALA A 126 18.39 -11.69 14.32
CA ALA A 126 17.34 -11.90 15.31
C ALA A 126 17.41 -10.82 16.39
N GLY A 127 16.28 -10.19 16.66
CA GLY A 127 16.23 -9.08 17.61
C GLY A 127 14.92 -8.31 17.52
N GLU A 128 14.60 -7.61 18.60
CA GLU A 128 13.39 -6.80 18.70
C GLU A 128 13.75 -5.32 18.72
N VAL A 129 13.02 -4.52 17.94
CA VAL A 129 13.11 -3.06 17.98
C VAL A 129 11.74 -2.42 18.20
N ASN A 130 11.72 -1.40 19.04
CA ASN A 130 10.62 -0.45 19.19
C ASN A 130 11.09 0.88 18.59
N LEU A 131 10.49 1.29 17.49
CA LEU A 131 10.94 2.41 16.66
C LEU A 131 9.88 3.49 16.59
N THR A 132 10.27 4.72 16.93
CA THR A 132 9.47 5.93 16.72
C THR A 132 10.22 6.87 15.79
N ILE A 133 9.56 7.29 14.71
CA ILE A 133 10.04 8.29 13.76
C ILE A 133 9.00 9.40 13.72
N SER A 134 9.29 10.55 14.36
CA SER A 134 8.30 11.62 14.49
C SER A 134 8.80 13.03 14.21
N GLY A 135 7.97 13.87 13.58
CA GLY A 135 8.29 15.29 13.41
C GLY A 135 9.42 15.58 12.42
N ASN A 136 9.85 14.60 11.61
CA ASN A 136 10.97 14.77 10.69
C ASN A 136 10.51 15.42 9.37
N GLN A 137 11.42 16.18 8.75
CA GLN A 137 11.29 16.72 7.39
C GLN A 137 12.25 15.98 6.47
N LEU A 138 11.72 15.20 5.53
CA LEU A 138 12.47 14.29 4.65
C LEU A 138 12.19 14.65 3.19
N GLU A 139 13.10 15.39 2.57
CA GLU A 139 12.85 16.03 1.27
C GLU A 139 13.95 15.84 0.23
N ASN A 140 13.59 15.60 -1.03
CA ASN A 140 14.55 15.50 -2.14
C ASN A 140 15.59 14.39 -1.93
N ASN A 141 15.24 13.33 -1.22
CA ASN A 141 16.11 12.17 -1.02
C ASN A 141 16.01 11.25 -2.24
N GLY A 142 17.12 10.64 -2.65
CA GLY A 142 17.18 9.82 -3.86
C GLY A 142 17.00 10.57 -5.18
N ILE A 143 17.03 11.90 -5.19
CA ILE A 143 16.99 12.68 -6.43
C ILE A 143 18.40 13.14 -6.76
N ASP A 144 19.04 12.45 -7.69
CA ASP A 144 20.23 12.96 -8.34
C ASP A 144 19.87 13.53 -9.70
N THR A 145 19.69 14.85 -9.75
CA THR A 145 19.43 15.56 -11.02
C THR A 145 20.65 15.66 -11.93
N THR A 146 21.84 15.32 -11.44
CA THR A 146 23.11 15.52 -12.14
C THR A 146 23.59 14.28 -12.89
N ASP A 147 23.25 13.09 -12.39
CA ASP A 147 23.49 11.84 -13.10
C ASP A 147 22.16 11.24 -13.61
N PRO A 148 21.93 11.21 -14.92
CA PRO A 148 20.72 10.59 -15.49
C PRO A 148 20.62 9.08 -15.23
N ASN A 149 21.67 8.44 -14.72
CA ASN A 149 21.69 7.03 -14.33
C ASN A 149 21.58 6.83 -12.81
N ALA A 150 21.62 7.90 -12.03
CA ALA A 150 21.57 7.78 -10.58
C ALA A 150 20.20 7.30 -10.11
N ASP A 151 20.24 6.62 -8.97
CA ASP A 151 19.11 5.85 -8.49
C ASP A 151 17.99 6.78 -8.01
N THR A 152 16.87 6.78 -8.71
CA THR A 152 15.63 7.45 -8.30
C THR A 152 14.87 6.59 -7.27
N ARG A 153 15.57 5.99 -6.31
CA ARG A 153 14.98 5.07 -5.32
C ARG A 153 15.26 5.46 -3.86
N GLY A 154 15.72 6.68 -3.59
CA GLY A 154 15.81 7.14 -2.21
C GLY A 154 14.43 7.42 -1.67
N ASP A 155 13.97 6.55 -0.77
CA ASP A 155 12.72 6.74 -0.04
C ASP A 155 12.88 7.79 1.06
N GLY A 156 11.78 8.39 1.51
CA GLY A 156 11.81 9.21 2.72
C GLY A 156 12.23 8.37 3.93
N ILE A 157 11.45 7.32 4.21
CA ILE A 157 11.69 6.33 5.27
C ILE A 157 11.65 4.93 4.66
N GLY A 158 12.69 4.13 4.89
CA GLY A 158 12.73 2.71 4.53
C GLY A 158 12.96 1.80 5.73
N ILE A 159 12.07 0.83 5.94
CA ILE A 159 12.18 -0.20 6.97
C ILE A 159 12.29 -1.56 6.29
N PHE A 160 13.41 -2.24 6.45
CA PHE A 160 13.72 -3.50 5.78
C PHE A 160 14.03 -4.58 6.83
N LEU A 161 13.24 -5.64 6.84
CA LEU A 161 13.30 -6.71 7.83
C LEU A 161 13.53 -8.06 7.16
N GLU A 162 14.49 -8.81 7.68
CA GLU A 162 14.84 -10.14 7.18
C GLU A 162 14.96 -11.16 8.31
N GLY A 163 14.91 -12.44 7.94
CA GLY A 163 15.19 -13.55 8.86
C GLY A 163 14.23 -13.59 10.05
N GLU A 164 14.75 -13.37 11.25
CA GLU A 164 13.99 -13.37 12.51
C GLU A 164 13.89 -11.96 13.13
N ALA A 165 14.09 -10.91 12.33
CA ALA A 165 13.97 -9.53 12.80
C ALA A 165 12.51 -9.19 13.17
N ILE A 166 12.33 -8.59 14.34
CA ILE A 166 11.01 -8.22 14.88
C ILE A 166 10.99 -6.71 15.11
N VAL A 167 10.01 -6.05 14.51
CA VAL A 167 9.59 -4.71 14.94
C VAL A 167 8.38 -4.88 15.82
N ASN A 168 8.57 -4.74 17.14
CA ASN A 168 7.49 -4.95 18.10
C ASN A 168 6.52 -3.76 18.12
N SER A 169 7.04 -2.55 17.99
CA SER A 169 6.24 -1.34 17.82
C SER A 169 6.93 -0.43 16.81
N LEU A 170 6.20 0.01 15.79
CA LEU A 170 6.61 1.03 14.83
C LEU A 170 5.62 2.18 14.87
N ASP A 171 6.09 3.38 15.10
CA ASP A 171 5.29 4.60 15.05
C ASP A 171 5.96 5.61 14.13
N ILE A 172 5.36 5.86 12.97
CA ILE A 172 5.80 6.86 12.00
C ILE A 172 4.75 7.95 12.00
N ASN A 173 5.01 9.07 12.69
CA ASN A 173 4.00 10.11 12.84
C ASN A 173 4.47 11.56 12.66
N ASN A 174 3.55 12.46 12.29
CA ASN A 174 3.83 13.88 12.20
C ASN A 174 5.04 14.24 11.29
N ASN A 175 5.38 13.40 10.31
CA ASN A 175 6.49 13.68 9.39
C ASN A 175 6.00 14.41 8.14
N THR A 176 6.86 15.25 7.57
CA THR A 176 6.68 15.82 6.23
C THR A 176 7.65 15.11 5.29
N ILE A 177 7.12 14.33 4.36
CA ILE A 177 7.90 13.47 3.46
C ILE A 177 7.55 13.84 2.03
N SER A 178 8.45 14.53 1.33
CA SER A 178 8.12 15.01 0.00
C SER A 178 9.24 14.99 -1.02
N ASN A 179 8.87 14.94 -2.29
CA ASN A 179 9.82 15.04 -3.41
C ASN A 179 10.94 13.99 -3.32
N ASN A 180 10.67 12.79 -2.81
CA ASN A 180 11.69 11.75 -2.77
C ASN A 180 11.69 10.94 -4.07
N GLY A 181 12.88 10.48 -4.47
CA GLY A 181 13.11 9.66 -5.65
C GLY A 181 12.30 8.38 -5.58
N GLY A 182 12.27 7.71 -4.44
CA GLY A 182 11.49 6.49 -4.23
C GLY A 182 10.08 6.76 -3.71
N ASN A 183 9.77 6.06 -2.63
CA ASN A 183 8.51 6.14 -1.90
C ASN A 183 8.60 7.21 -0.81
N GLY A 184 7.45 7.64 -0.29
CA GLY A 184 7.43 8.39 0.96
C GLY A 184 7.88 7.49 2.11
N VAL A 185 7.11 6.45 2.38
CA VAL A 185 7.41 5.40 3.36
C VAL A 185 7.40 4.05 2.67
N ILE A 186 8.44 3.25 2.87
CA ILE A 186 8.49 1.85 2.47
C ILE A 186 8.77 0.94 3.66
N ILE A 187 8.01 -0.15 3.76
CA ILE A 187 8.21 -1.21 4.75
C ILE A 187 8.26 -2.54 4.00
N GLU A 188 9.35 -3.28 4.14
CA GLU A 188 9.56 -4.56 3.45
C GLU A 188 9.95 -5.68 4.41
N GLN A 189 9.34 -6.85 4.21
CA GLN A 189 9.60 -8.08 4.97
C GLN A 189 10.00 -9.24 4.04
N GLY A 190 11.09 -9.92 4.38
CA GLY A 190 11.46 -11.22 3.82
C GLY A 190 11.93 -11.18 2.36
N LEU A 191 12.58 -10.11 1.93
CA LEU A 191 13.04 -9.94 0.56
C LEU A 191 14.33 -10.71 0.26
N LEU A 192 15.25 -10.82 1.24
CA LEU A 192 16.59 -11.35 1.03
C LEU A 192 16.60 -12.89 0.87
N THR A 193 15.62 -13.60 1.43
CA THR A 193 15.53 -15.07 1.35
C THR A 193 15.14 -15.57 -0.05
N LEU A 194 14.51 -14.74 -0.87
CA LEU A 194 14.18 -15.06 -2.28
C LEU A 194 15.42 -15.32 -3.13
N PHE A 195 16.59 -14.78 -2.75
CA PHE A 195 17.82 -14.90 -3.54
C PHE A 195 18.66 -16.13 -3.19
N SER A 196 18.38 -16.82 -2.08
CA SER A 196 19.01 -18.10 -1.75
C SER A 196 18.28 -19.27 -2.39
N SER A 197 18.40 -19.38 -3.72
CA SER A 197 18.11 -20.58 -4.54
C SER A 197 16.97 -21.49 -4.03
N GLY A 198 15.71 -21.03 -4.15
CA GLY A 198 14.54 -21.92 -4.21
C GLY A 198 13.64 -22.03 -2.98
N GLY A 199 13.63 -21.05 -2.08
CA GLY A 199 12.71 -21.04 -0.93
C GLY A 199 11.70 -19.89 -0.98
N THR A 200 10.43 -20.21 -1.22
CA THR A 200 9.24 -19.34 -1.11
C THR A 200 8.85 -19.00 0.33
N ASP A 201 9.73 -19.21 1.31
CA ASP A 201 9.49 -18.76 2.68
C ASP A 201 10.23 -17.42 2.86
N GLY A 202 9.50 -16.33 2.63
CA GLY A 202 9.87 -15.03 3.19
C GLY A 202 10.10 -15.23 4.69
N GLY A 203 11.19 -14.68 5.21
CA GLY A 203 11.65 -14.93 6.57
C GLY A 203 10.56 -14.81 7.64
N ASN A 204 10.83 -15.37 8.82
CA ASN A 204 10.00 -15.22 10.02
C ASN A 204 10.00 -13.79 10.59
N SER A 205 10.27 -12.77 9.77
CA SER A 205 10.25 -11.37 10.18
C SER A 205 8.84 -10.95 10.58
N GLN A 206 8.74 -10.09 11.60
CA GLN A 206 7.45 -9.71 12.16
C GLN A 206 7.35 -8.20 12.33
N ILE A 207 6.17 -7.66 12.06
CA ILE A 207 5.74 -6.35 12.49
C ILE A 207 4.52 -6.57 13.36
N ASN A 208 4.70 -6.53 14.68
CA ASN A 208 3.63 -6.85 15.63
C ASN A 208 2.60 -5.72 15.72
N ASN A 209 3.06 -4.48 15.61
CA ASN A 209 2.22 -3.30 15.61
C ASN A 209 2.93 -2.14 14.91
N ALA A 210 2.43 -1.72 13.76
CA ALA A 210 2.90 -0.53 13.06
C ALA A 210 1.77 0.47 12.89
N THR A 211 2.04 1.73 13.21
CA THR A 211 1.15 2.86 12.97
C THR A 211 1.88 3.88 12.10
N ILE A 212 1.24 4.29 11.00
CA ILE A 212 1.68 5.40 10.15
C ILE A 212 0.58 6.47 10.22
N SER A 213 0.80 7.53 11.00
CA SER A 213 -0.24 8.53 11.24
C SER A 213 0.18 9.99 11.15
N ASP A 214 -0.77 10.87 10.88
CA ASP A 214 -0.53 12.32 10.92
C ASP A 214 0.63 12.81 10.00
N ASN A 215 0.98 12.05 8.96
CA ASN A 215 2.05 12.41 8.04
C ASN A 215 1.50 13.17 6.82
N THR A 216 2.30 14.09 6.29
CA THR A 216 2.10 14.68 4.96
C THR A 216 3.08 14.02 3.99
N ILE A 217 2.56 13.26 3.03
CA ILE A 217 3.36 12.43 2.12
C ILE A 217 3.04 12.80 0.67
N GLU A 218 3.90 13.56 0.02
CA GLU A 218 3.57 14.21 -1.26
C GLU A 218 4.68 14.18 -2.30
N ASN A 219 4.32 14.16 -3.59
CA ASN A 219 5.27 14.36 -4.70
C ASN A 219 6.43 13.34 -4.75
N ASN A 220 6.27 12.14 -4.20
CA ASN A 220 7.29 11.08 -4.30
C ASN A 220 7.17 10.41 -5.68
N THR A 221 8.27 10.01 -6.32
CA THR A 221 8.17 9.51 -7.71
C THR A 221 7.54 8.12 -7.81
N GLN A 222 7.42 7.39 -6.70
CA GLN A 222 6.74 6.10 -6.61
C GLN A 222 5.48 6.18 -5.74
N GLN A 223 5.35 5.34 -4.70
CA GLN A 223 4.18 5.32 -3.83
C GLN A 223 4.31 6.35 -2.71
N GLY A 224 3.17 6.81 -2.17
CA GLY A 224 3.17 7.53 -0.90
C GLY A 224 3.61 6.61 0.24
N ILE A 225 2.81 5.58 0.50
CA ILE A 225 3.12 4.50 1.46
C ILE A 225 3.14 3.17 0.71
N PHE A 226 4.20 2.39 0.87
CA PHE A 226 4.31 1.05 0.32
C PHE A 226 4.69 0.05 1.40
N VAL A 227 3.80 -0.92 1.65
CA VAL A 227 4.10 -2.08 2.50
C VAL A 227 4.16 -3.33 1.64
N ARG A 228 5.26 -4.07 1.77
CA ARG A 228 5.52 -5.27 0.99
C ARG A 228 5.95 -6.42 1.90
N SER A 229 5.34 -7.58 1.72
CA SER A 229 5.69 -8.78 2.48
C SER A 229 5.77 -10.00 1.56
N PHE A 230 6.85 -10.78 1.67
CA PHE A 230 7.02 -12.07 0.97
C PHE A 230 6.88 -13.28 1.92
N GLY A 231 6.49 -13.03 3.16
CA GLY A 231 6.36 -14.00 4.24
C GLY A 231 6.25 -13.30 5.60
N GLY A 232 6.19 -14.06 6.68
CA GLY A 232 6.06 -13.49 8.02
C GLY A 232 4.68 -12.92 8.33
N THR A 233 4.62 -12.09 9.38
CA THR A 233 3.38 -11.51 9.90
C THR A 233 3.48 -10.00 10.04
N GLY A 234 2.39 -9.28 9.74
CA GLY A 234 2.32 -7.83 9.86
C GLY A 234 0.97 -7.36 10.38
N ASN A 235 0.97 -6.46 11.36
CA ASN A 235 -0.21 -5.72 11.78
C ASN A 235 0.06 -4.22 11.62
N LEU A 236 -0.72 -3.59 10.75
CA LEU A 236 -0.50 -2.24 10.25
C LEU A 236 -1.76 -1.39 10.39
N ALA A 237 -1.60 -0.18 10.91
CA ALA A 237 -2.58 0.89 10.86
C ALA A 237 -2.00 2.08 10.07
N ILE A 238 -2.71 2.52 9.03
CA ILE A 238 -2.41 3.76 8.30
C ILE A 238 -3.56 4.71 8.55
N GLU A 239 -3.37 5.70 9.42
CA GLU A 239 -4.49 6.48 9.92
C GLU A 239 -4.25 7.97 10.08
N ASN A 240 -5.29 8.78 9.92
CA ASN A 240 -5.24 10.22 10.19
C ASN A 240 -4.16 10.97 9.39
N ASN A 241 -3.67 10.44 8.26
CA ASN A 241 -2.69 11.17 7.45
C ASN A 241 -3.44 12.31 6.73
N PRO A 242 -3.08 13.58 6.98
CA PRO A 242 -3.78 14.71 6.39
C PRO A 242 -3.66 14.77 4.87
N SER A 243 -2.54 14.27 4.31
CA SER A 243 -2.27 14.27 2.87
C SER A 243 -1.37 13.12 2.45
N ILE A 244 -1.83 12.36 1.45
CA ILE A 244 -1.09 11.34 0.70
C ILE A 244 -1.36 11.61 -0.79
N SER A 245 -0.63 12.57 -1.37
CA SER A 245 -1.00 13.12 -2.68
C SER A 245 0.13 13.27 -3.68
N ASP A 246 -0.23 13.38 -4.96
CA ASP A 246 0.69 13.72 -6.06
C ASP A 246 1.86 12.74 -6.20
N ASN A 247 1.70 11.48 -5.75
CA ASN A 247 2.74 10.47 -5.87
C ASN A 247 2.70 9.82 -7.27
N GLY A 248 3.88 9.46 -7.78
CA GLY A 248 4.05 8.95 -9.16
C GLY A 248 3.47 7.56 -9.42
N SER A 249 2.99 6.88 -8.38
CA SER A 249 2.26 5.60 -8.43
C SER A 249 1.00 5.68 -7.56
N ASN A 250 0.86 4.82 -6.53
CA ASN A 250 -0.30 4.79 -5.65
C ASN A 250 -0.13 5.72 -4.46
N GLY A 251 -1.24 6.17 -3.86
CA GLY A 251 -1.20 6.81 -2.54
C GLY A 251 -0.74 5.81 -1.47
N ILE A 252 -1.49 4.74 -1.29
CA ILE A 252 -1.19 3.63 -0.39
C ILE A 252 -1.15 2.33 -1.19
N ARG A 253 -0.08 1.54 -1.05
CA ARG A 253 0.04 0.20 -1.62
C ARG A 253 0.38 -0.82 -0.55
N ILE A 254 -0.36 -1.92 -0.53
CA ILE A 254 -0.07 -3.10 0.28
C ILE A 254 0.07 -4.28 -0.68
N LEU A 255 1.24 -4.91 -0.69
CA LEU A 255 1.55 -6.05 -1.53
C LEU A 255 2.03 -7.22 -0.69
N ALA A 256 1.40 -8.37 -0.87
CA ALA A 256 1.65 -9.54 -0.06
C ALA A 256 1.81 -10.77 -0.97
N ASN A 257 2.89 -11.53 -0.78
CA ASN A 257 3.25 -12.70 -1.59
C ASN A 257 3.65 -13.89 -0.69
N GLY A 258 3.77 -15.08 -1.30
CA GLY A 258 4.22 -16.28 -0.60
C GLY A 258 3.20 -16.74 0.44
N ASN A 259 3.67 -16.83 1.68
CA ASN A 259 2.90 -17.27 2.85
C ASN A 259 2.65 -16.10 3.84
N ALA A 260 2.72 -14.85 3.36
CA ALA A 260 2.54 -13.68 4.21
C ALA A 260 1.16 -13.67 4.88
N GLN A 261 1.11 -13.14 6.10
CA GLN A 261 -0.13 -12.92 6.84
C GLN A 261 -0.16 -11.48 7.34
N MET A 262 -1.07 -10.67 6.81
CA MET A 262 -1.17 -9.26 7.17
C MET A 262 -2.54 -8.85 7.65
N THR A 263 -2.58 -8.01 8.67
CA THR A 263 -3.73 -7.16 9.01
C THR A 263 -3.37 -5.73 8.64
N ALA A 264 -4.19 -5.06 7.86
CA ALA A 264 -3.97 -3.69 7.44
C ALA A 264 -5.23 -2.83 7.54
N ASN A 265 -5.24 -1.89 8.47
CA ASN A 265 -6.36 -0.98 8.70
C ASN A 265 -6.01 0.40 8.15
N ILE A 266 -6.84 0.95 7.26
CA ILE A 266 -6.61 2.22 6.57
C ILE A 266 -7.76 3.16 6.90
N ASN A 267 -7.55 4.08 7.83
CA ASN A 267 -8.64 4.79 8.49
C ASN A 267 -8.45 6.31 8.54
N ASN A 268 -9.52 7.08 8.32
CA ASN A 268 -9.55 8.53 8.55
C ASN A 268 -8.46 9.32 7.79
N ASN A 269 -7.97 8.84 6.65
CA ASN A 269 -7.02 9.61 5.83
C ASN A 269 -7.80 10.62 4.98
N THR A 270 -7.53 11.92 5.15
CA THR A 270 -8.43 12.98 4.68
C THR A 270 -8.16 13.48 3.27
N ASN A 271 -7.01 13.14 2.68
CA ASN A 271 -6.67 13.53 1.32
C ASN A 271 -5.74 12.51 0.65
N ILE A 272 -6.31 11.44 0.09
CA ILE A 272 -5.59 10.50 -0.78
C ILE A 272 -5.90 10.88 -2.24
N SER A 273 -5.06 11.72 -2.85
CA SER A 273 -5.42 12.35 -4.12
C SER A 273 -4.31 12.54 -5.13
N ASN A 274 -4.69 12.74 -6.40
CA ASN A 274 -3.75 13.07 -7.50
C ASN A 274 -2.61 12.05 -7.68
N ASN A 275 -2.79 10.81 -7.20
CA ASN A 275 -1.79 9.78 -7.41
C ASN A 275 -1.93 9.23 -8.84
N ASN A 276 -0.80 8.93 -9.48
CA ASN A 276 -0.76 8.54 -10.90
C ASN A 276 -1.27 7.10 -11.17
N SER A 277 -1.72 6.38 -10.13
CA SER A 277 -2.35 5.07 -10.21
C SER A 277 -3.56 5.00 -9.28
N PHE A 278 -3.56 4.16 -8.24
CA PHE A 278 -4.66 4.02 -7.29
C PHE A 278 -4.54 5.00 -6.12
N GLY A 279 -5.66 5.35 -5.49
CA GLY A 279 -5.63 5.94 -4.15
C GLY A 279 -5.12 4.92 -3.13
N ILE A 280 -5.81 3.79 -3.01
CA ILE A 280 -5.45 2.64 -2.18
C ILE A 280 -5.42 1.38 -3.06
N GLU A 281 -4.32 0.63 -3.03
CA GLU A 281 -4.20 -0.69 -3.67
C GLU A 281 -3.80 -1.75 -2.64
N ILE A 282 -4.57 -2.83 -2.53
CA ILE A 282 -4.25 -4.01 -1.73
C ILE A 282 -4.19 -5.22 -2.65
N THR A 283 -3.03 -5.88 -2.70
CA THR A 283 -2.79 -7.03 -3.56
C THR A 283 -2.21 -8.20 -2.77
N ALA A 284 -2.86 -9.36 -2.86
CA ALA A 284 -2.40 -10.63 -2.30
C ALA A 284 -2.18 -11.66 -3.42
N ASN A 285 -1.04 -12.35 -3.39
CA ASN A 285 -0.68 -13.39 -4.35
C ASN A 285 -0.32 -14.70 -3.64
N GLU A 286 -0.37 -15.82 -4.36
CA GLU A 286 0.05 -17.15 -3.87
C GLU A 286 -0.75 -17.60 -2.65
N ASN A 287 -0.16 -18.02 -1.52
CA ASN A 287 -0.89 -18.53 -0.35
C ASN A 287 -1.13 -17.46 0.73
N THR A 288 -1.10 -16.20 0.33
CA THR A 288 -1.12 -15.06 1.24
C THR A 288 -2.50 -14.83 1.84
N GLN A 289 -2.53 -14.34 3.08
CA GLN A 289 -3.75 -13.93 3.78
C GLN A 289 -3.66 -12.45 4.18
N ILE A 290 -4.63 -11.64 3.75
CA ILE A 290 -4.77 -10.25 4.19
C ILE A 290 -6.15 -10.07 4.84
N THR A 291 -6.17 -9.51 6.04
CA THR A 291 -7.38 -8.92 6.65
C THR A 291 -7.26 -7.41 6.60
N THR A 292 -8.32 -6.70 6.22
CA THR A 292 -8.27 -5.24 6.09
C THR A 292 -9.58 -4.55 6.39
N GLU A 293 -9.50 -3.35 6.95
CA GLU A 293 -10.58 -2.38 7.02
C GLU A 293 -10.17 -1.08 6.31
N ILE A 294 -11.08 -0.49 5.54
CA ILE A 294 -10.88 0.80 4.86
C ILE A 294 -12.04 1.72 5.25
N VAL A 295 -11.81 2.62 6.21
CA VAL A 295 -12.88 3.36 6.88
C VAL A 295 -12.65 4.87 6.90
N ASN A 296 -13.69 5.66 6.61
CA ASN A 296 -13.66 7.13 6.72
C ASN A 296 -12.55 7.82 5.91
N ASN A 297 -12.17 7.30 4.75
CA ASN A 297 -11.14 7.94 3.91
C ASN A 297 -11.77 8.85 2.86
N SER A 298 -11.05 9.93 2.51
CA SER A 298 -11.38 10.81 1.39
C SER A 298 -10.37 10.58 0.27
N ILE A 299 -10.84 10.03 -0.83
CA ILE A 299 -10.04 9.50 -1.93
C ILE A 299 -10.53 10.15 -3.22
N SER A 300 -9.68 10.90 -3.92
CA SER A 300 -10.13 11.58 -5.14
C SER A 300 -9.07 11.86 -6.17
N GLN A 301 -9.48 12.07 -7.43
CA GLN A 301 -8.57 12.55 -8.49
C GLN A 301 -7.36 11.63 -8.73
N ASN A 302 -7.43 10.36 -8.36
CA ASN A 302 -6.39 9.39 -8.71
C ASN A 302 -6.57 8.97 -10.17
N ARG A 303 -5.47 8.75 -10.89
CA ARG A 303 -5.52 8.50 -12.34
C ARG A 303 -6.24 7.21 -12.70
N PHE A 304 -6.20 6.20 -11.82
CA PHE A 304 -6.89 4.93 -12.00
C PHE A 304 -8.04 4.82 -11.02
N SER A 305 -8.14 3.76 -10.21
CA SER A 305 -9.26 3.56 -9.28
C SER A 305 -9.02 4.22 -7.92
N GLY A 306 -10.09 4.56 -7.20
CA GLY A 306 -10.00 5.07 -5.83
C GLY A 306 -9.45 4.01 -4.87
N ILE A 307 -10.15 2.89 -4.77
CA ILE A 307 -9.74 1.70 -4.00
C ILE A 307 -9.65 0.50 -4.95
N GLY A 308 -8.57 -0.26 -4.89
CA GLY A 308 -8.38 -1.52 -5.61
C GLY A 308 -8.01 -2.66 -4.65
N ILE A 309 -8.71 -3.80 -4.73
CA ILE A 309 -8.41 -5.01 -3.96
C ILE A 309 -8.29 -6.21 -4.91
N PHE A 310 -7.13 -6.86 -4.89
CA PHE A 310 -6.76 -7.90 -5.85
C PHE A 310 -6.25 -9.17 -5.15
N ALA A 311 -6.91 -10.30 -5.38
CA ALA A 311 -6.46 -11.62 -4.89
C ALA A 311 -6.11 -12.54 -6.08
N ASN A 312 -4.88 -13.05 -6.14
CA ASN A 312 -4.41 -13.93 -7.20
C ASN A 312 -3.81 -15.24 -6.66
N GLY A 313 -3.86 -16.31 -7.43
CA GLY A 313 -3.30 -17.60 -7.00
C GLY A 313 -4.21 -18.26 -5.98
N ASP A 314 -3.70 -18.70 -4.83
CA ASP A 314 -4.49 -19.27 -3.74
C ASP A 314 -4.77 -18.23 -2.62
N ALA A 315 -4.64 -16.94 -2.95
CA ALA A 315 -4.60 -15.87 -1.96
C ALA A 315 -5.99 -15.58 -1.40
N GLN A 316 -6.04 -15.15 -0.15
CA GLN A 316 -7.27 -14.85 0.57
C GLN A 316 -7.24 -13.42 1.10
N ILE A 317 -8.24 -12.62 0.73
CA ILE A 317 -8.44 -11.28 1.29
C ILE A 317 -9.80 -11.23 1.99
N THR A 318 -9.77 -10.87 3.27
CA THR A 318 -10.97 -10.50 4.04
C THR A 318 -10.96 -8.99 4.26
N ALA A 319 -11.67 -8.26 3.40
CA ALA A 319 -11.90 -6.84 3.57
C ALA A 319 -13.14 -6.64 4.45
N GLU A 320 -12.98 -6.73 5.77
CA GLU A 320 -14.09 -6.78 6.73
C GLU A 320 -15.07 -5.61 6.53
N LYS A 321 -14.55 -4.41 6.25
CA LYS A 321 -15.34 -3.22 5.92
C LYS A 321 -14.64 -2.30 4.94
N ILE A 322 -15.38 -1.83 3.95
CA ILE A 322 -15.09 -0.65 3.13
C ILE A 322 -16.25 0.31 3.37
N THR A 323 -16.11 1.20 4.36
CA THR A 323 -17.25 1.96 4.87
C THR A 323 -16.98 3.44 5.16
N ASN A 324 -18.02 4.27 4.99
CA ASN A 324 -17.98 5.71 5.23
C ASN A 324 -16.88 6.44 4.45
N ASN A 325 -16.44 5.90 3.31
CA ASN A 325 -15.48 6.57 2.45
C ASN A 325 -16.19 7.57 1.52
N SER A 326 -15.46 8.62 1.15
CA SER A 326 -15.82 9.57 0.10
C SER A 326 -14.85 9.36 -1.07
N ILE A 327 -15.35 8.85 -2.19
CA ILE A 327 -14.55 8.39 -3.32
C ILE A 327 -15.03 9.10 -4.58
N SER A 328 -14.23 9.99 -5.15
CA SER A 328 -14.69 10.80 -6.27
C SER A 328 -13.65 11.16 -7.32
N GLN A 329 -14.09 11.42 -8.56
CA GLN A 329 -13.24 11.96 -9.63
C GLN A 329 -12.01 11.11 -9.96
N ASN A 330 -12.03 9.80 -9.69
CA ASN A 330 -10.94 8.91 -10.07
C ASN A 330 -11.05 8.57 -11.56
N GLY A 331 -9.93 8.33 -12.24
CA GLY A 331 -9.90 8.16 -13.70
C GLY A 331 -10.46 6.83 -14.21
N ALA A 332 -10.61 5.83 -13.34
CA ALA A 332 -11.27 4.56 -13.62
C ALA A 332 -12.42 4.32 -12.64
N GLU A 333 -12.32 3.32 -11.76
CA GLU A 333 -13.39 2.93 -10.85
C GLU A 333 -13.35 3.72 -9.54
N GLY A 334 -14.49 3.88 -8.86
CA GLY A 334 -14.48 4.29 -7.45
C GLY A 334 -13.85 3.20 -6.59
N ILE A 335 -14.47 2.02 -6.59
CA ILE A 335 -14.00 0.81 -5.89
C ILE A 335 -13.90 -0.34 -6.90
N GLU A 336 -12.75 -1.00 -6.94
CA GLU A 336 -12.45 -2.15 -7.79
C GLU A 336 -12.07 -3.37 -6.94
N ILE A 337 -12.79 -4.48 -7.10
CA ILE A 337 -12.52 -5.74 -6.42
C ILE A 337 -12.34 -6.83 -7.46
N SER A 338 -11.22 -7.56 -7.40
CA SER A 338 -10.86 -8.55 -8.41
C SER A 338 -10.22 -9.81 -7.83
N ALA A 339 -10.76 -10.98 -8.18
CA ALA A 339 -10.21 -12.27 -7.80
C ALA A 339 -9.86 -13.10 -9.05
N GLY A 340 -8.61 -13.61 -9.09
CA GLY A 340 -8.08 -14.41 -10.18
C GLY A 340 -7.42 -15.71 -9.70
N GLY A 341 -7.34 -16.73 -10.57
CA GLY A 341 -6.79 -18.04 -10.18
C GLY A 341 -7.75 -18.77 -9.24
N ASN A 342 -7.30 -19.19 -8.06
CA ASN A 342 -8.15 -19.68 -6.96
C ASN A 342 -8.35 -18.59 -5.88
N GLY A 343 -8.09 -17.32 -6.21
CA GLY A 343 -8.11 -16.21 -5.27
C GLY A 343 -9.50 -16.03 -4.66
N GLN A 344 -9.54 -15.69 -3.38
CA GLN A 344 -10.78 -15.54 -2.62
C GLN A 344 -10.85 -14.16 -1.99
N ILE A 345 -11.96 -13.46 -2.20
CA ILE A 345 -12.24 -12.18 -1.55
C ILE A 345 -13.57 -12.27 -0.81
N THR A 346 -13.57 -11.94 0.47
CA THR A 346 -14.79 -11.63 1.23
C THR A 346 -14.78 -10.15 1.59
N THR A 347 -15.85 -9.42 1.28
CA THR A 347 -15.89 -7.97 1.52
C THR A 347 -17.27 -7.42 1.88
N GLN A 348 -17.30 -6.28 2.57
CA GLN A 348 -18.51 -5.49 2.82
C GLN A 348 -18.29 -4.04 2.40
N ILE A 349 -18.97 -3.59 1.35
CA ILE A 349 -18.95 -2.22 0.83
C ILE A 349 -20.21 -1.50 1.33
N THR A 350 -20.10 -0.79 2.45
CA THR A 350 -21.30 -0.28 3.14
C THR A 350 -21.22 1.16 3.57
N ASN A 351 -22.34 1.88 3.62
CA ASN A 351 -22.41 3.26 4.15
C ASN A 351 -21.40 4.25 3.53
N ASN A 352 -20.90 4.02 2.31
CA ASN A 352 -20.08 5.02 1.65
C ASN A 352 -20.99 6.17 1.22
N THR A 353 -20.65 7.38 1.69
CA THR A 353 -21.53 8.55 1.58
C THR A 353 -21.47 9.16 0.20
N ASP A 354 -20.38 8.94 -0.53
CA ASP A 354 -20.15 9.50 -1.85
C ASP A 354 -19.23 8.58 -2.66
N ILE A 355 -19.74 8.05 -3.78
CA ILE A 355 -18.98 7.32 -4.79
C ILE A 355 -19.36 7.94 -6.14
N SER A 356 -18.71 9.05 -6.50
CA SER A 356 -19.18 9.92 -7.59
C SER A 356 -18.15 10.33 -8.63
N ASP A 357 -18.64 10.70 -9.81
CA ASP A 357 -17.85 11.35 -10.86
C ASP A 357 -16.61 10.53 -11.29
N ASN A 358 -16.63 9.21 -11.13
CA ASN A 358 -15.50 8.37 -11.54
C ASN A 358 -15.52 8.09 -13.05
N GLY A 359 -14.34 7.86 -13.60
CA GLY A 359 -14.08 7.77 -15.03
C GLY A 359 -14.72 6.56 -15.72
N SER A 360 -15.08 5.53 -14.96
CA SER A 360 -15.86 4.38 -15.40
C SER A 360 -17.01 4.10 -14.42
N ASN A 361 -16.95 3.05 -13.61
CA ASN A 361 -17.99 2.62 -12.68
C ASN A 361 -17.76 3.17 -11.25
N GLY A 362 -18.83 3.28 -10.47
CA GLY A 362 -18.72 3.58 -9.04
C GLY A 362 -18.11 2.42 -8.27
N ILE A 363 -18.71 1.23 -8.40
CA ILE A 363 -18.23 -0.03 -7.82
C ILE A 363 -18.11 -1.08 -8.93
N SER A 364 -16.97 -1.75 -9.02
CA SER A 364 -16.66 -2.78 -10.02
C SER A 364 -16.16 -4.05 -9.33
N ILE A 365 -16.81 -5.19 -9.59
CA ILE A 365 -16.46 -6.49 -9.00
C ILE A 365 -16.28 -7.51 -10.11
N PHE A 366 -15.10 -8.15 -10.11
CA PHE A 366 -14.69 -9.10 -11.13
C PHE A 366 -14.13 -10.41 -10.55
N ALA A 367 -14.64 -11.56 -10.98
CA ALA A 367 -14.01 -12.85 -10.70
C ALA A 367 -13.63 -13.58 -12.00
N GLY A 368 -12.37 -14.01 -12.12
CA GLY A 368 -11.86 -14.77 -13.25
C GLY A 368 -11.07 -16.02 -12.84
N GLY A 369 -10.93 -16.98 -13.75
CA GLY A 369 -10.45 -18.32 -13.38
C GLY A 369 -11.40 -18.96 -12.35
N ASP A 370 -10.88 -19.78 -11.45
CA ASP A 370 -11.62 -20.34 -10.31
C ASP A 370 -11.77 -19.34 -9.13
N GLY A 371 -11.63 -18.04 -9.41
CA GLY A 371 -11.69 -16.96 -8.41
C GLY A 371 -13.08 -16.82 -7.81
N GLN A 372 -13.13 -16.52 -6.51
CA GLN A 372 -14.37 -16.47 -5.73
C GLN A 372 -14.48 -15.14 -4.98
N ILE A 373 -15.62 -14.47 -5.13
CA ILE A 373 -15.92 -13.26 -4.37
C ILE A 373 -17.26 -13.41 -3.65
N ALA A 374 -17.25 -13.24 -2.34
CA ALA A 374 -18.44 -13.06 -1.51
C ALA A 374 -18.50 -11.59 -1.06
N THR A 375 -19.59 -10.89 -1.37
CA THR A 375 -19.67 -9.44 -1.13
C THR A 375 -21.05 -8.99 -0.66
N GLU A 376 -21.08 -8.06 0.29
CA GLU A 376 -22.25 -7.25 0.58
C GLU A 376 -22.02 -5.82 0.08
N ILE A 377 -22.96 -5.26 -0.68
CA ILE A 377 -22.97 -3.87 -1.09
C ILE A 377 -24.24 -3.23 -0.55
N SER A 378 -24.13 -2.45 0.54
CA SER A 378 -25.33 -1.92 1.19
C SER A 378 -25.27 -0.50 1.73
N ASN A 379 -26.40 0.20 1.74
CA ASN A 379 -26.52 1.53 2.34
C ASN A 379 -25.54 2.57 1.76
N ASN A 380 -25.09 2.41 0.52
CA ASN A 380 -24.28 3.44 -0.15
C ASN A 380 -25.22 4.52 -0.68
N THR A 381 -25.22 5.69 -0.04
CA THR A 381 -26.29 6.69 -0.18
C THR A 381 -26.12 7.65 -1.36
N ASN A 382 -24.97 7.63 -2.04
CA ASN A 382 -24.74 8.42 -3.24
C ASN A 382 -23.72 7.74 -4.15
N ILE A 383 -24.19 6.85 -5.04
CA ILE A 383 -23.38 6.34 -6.15
C ILE A 383 -23.81 7.08 -7.41
N SER A 384 -23.08 8.12 -7.82
CA SER A 384 -23.62 9.06 -8.82
C SER A 384 -22.65 9.59 -9.86
N ASN A 385 -23.17 10.02 -11.01
CA ASN A 385 -22.41 10.66 -12.09
C ASN A 385 -21.18 9.86 -12.57
N ASN A 386 -21.15 8.54 -12.35
CA ASN A 386 -20.09 7.70 -12.88
C ASN A 386 -20.31 7.52 -14.38
N ASN A 387 -19.24 7.63 -15.18
CA ASN A 387 -19.34 7.66 -16.65
C ASN A 387 -19.98 6.39 -17.24
N GLU A 388 -19.76 5.24 -16.60
CA GLU A 388 -20.35 3.96 -16.94
C GLU A 388 -21.42 3.57 -15.93
N ARG A 389 -21.16 2.60 -15.04
CA ARG A 389 -22.18 2.05 -14.14
C ARG A 389 -22.07 2.57 -12.72
N GLY A 390 -23.19 2.70 -12.00
CA GLY A 390 -23.11 2.88 -10.55
C GLY A 390 -22.45 1.66 -9.89
N ILE A 391 -23.02 0.47 -10.13
CA ILE A 391 -22.48 -0.82 -9.67
C ILE A 391 -22.36 -1.72 -10.89
N ASN A 392 -21.18 -2.34 -11.08
CA ASN A 392 -20.84 -3.31 -12.12
C ASN A 392 -20.32 -4.60 -11.48
N ILE A 393 -21.00 -5.73 -11.72
CA ILE A 393 -20.59 -7.04 -11.20
C ILE A 393 -20.54 -8.00 -12.38
N PHE A 394 -19.39 -8.65 -12.58
CA PHE A 394 -19.19 -9.57 -13.68
C PHE A 394 -18.17 -10.67 -13.40
N THR A 395 -18.30 -11.78 -14.12
CA THR A 395 -17.41 -12.95 -14.01
C THR A 395 -16.88 -13.35 -15.38
N ASN A 396 -15.67 -13.88 -15.46
CA ASN A 396 -15.13 -14.49 -16.69
C ASN A 396 -15.75 -15.90 -16.85
N PRO A 397 -15.99 -16.40 -18.08
CA PRO A 397 -16.37 -17.79 -18.38
C PRO A 397 -15.54 -18.90 -17.71
N ASP A 398 -14.30 -18.62 -17.29
CA ASP A 398 -13.34 -19.62 -16.81
C ASP A 398 -13.59 -20.07 -15.36
N ASN A 399 -14.85 -20.31 -14.96
CA ASN A 399 -15.35 -20.75 -13.63
C ASN A 399 -15.45 -19.68 -12.52
N GLY A 400 -15.36 -18.39 -12.83
CA GLY A 400 -15.44 -17.35 -11.80
C GLY A 400 -16.78 -17.39 -11.07
N GLN A 401 -16.75 -17.27 -9.74
CA GLN A 401 -17.95 -17.23 -8.89
C GLN A 401 -18.03 -15.92 -8.12
N ILE A 402 -19.20 -15.27 -8.19
CA ILE A 402 -19.54 -14.14 -7.33
C ILE A 402 -20.88 -14.42 -6.64
N ASP A 403 -20.88 -14.31 -5.32
CA ASP A 403 -22.07 -14.28 -4.48
C ASP A 403 -22.20 -12.86 -3.88
N ALA A 404 -23.19 -12.10 -4.36
CA ALA A 404 -23.36 -10.69 -4.02
C ALA A 404 -24.73 -10.41 -3.40
N ASN A 405 -24.74 -9.78 -2.23
CA ASN A 405 -25.94 -9.19 -1.64
C ASN A 405 -25.91 -7.67 -1.84
N VAL A 406 -26.78 -7.13 -2.71
CA VAL A 406 -26.79 -5.70 -3.07
C VAL A 406 -28.11 -5.09 -2.62
N GLN A 407 -28.06 -4.25 -1.58
CA GLN A 407 -29.27 -3.75 -0.95
C GLN A 407 -29.20 -2.30 -0.49
N SER A 408 -30.32 -1.57 -0.55
CA SER A 408 -30.43 -0.23 0.04
C SER A 408 -29.41 0.79 -0.49
N ASN A 409 -29.04 0.71 -1.77
CA ASN A 409 -28.14 1.69 -2.40
C ASN A 409 -28.93 2.74 -3.19
N VAL A 410 -28.39 3.95 -3.28
CA VAL A 410 -28.96 5.05 -4.09
C VAL A 410 -28.02 5.35 -5.25
N LEU A 411 -28.48 5.08 -6.48
CA LEU A 411 -27.72 5.23 -7.70
C LEU A 411 -28.35 6.34 -8.56
N THR A 412 -27.62 7.43 -8.81
CA THR A 412 -28.20 8.58 -9.57
C THR A 412 -27.31 9.06 -10.70
N ASN A 413 -27.88 9.37 -11.86
CA ASN A 413 -27.18 9.95 -13.01
C ASN A 413 -25.92 9.19 -13.48
N ASN A 414 -25.83 7.87 -13.26
CA ASN A 414 -24.79 7.06 -13.87
C ASN A 414 -25.15 6.77 -15.34
N GLY A 415 -24.16 6.49 -16.19
CA GLY A 415 -24.40 6.16 -17.59
C GLY A 415 -25.33 4.94 -17.78
N PHE A 416 -25.16 3.93 -16.93
CA PHE A 416 -26.01 2.75 -16.79
C PHE A 416 -26.04 2.33 -15.30
N ASN A 417 -26.94 1.43 -14.91
CA ASN A 417 -26.83 0.72 -13.63
C ASN A 417 -27.04 -0.76 -13.92
N GLY A 418 -26.19 -1.68 -13.42
CA GLY A 418 -26.46 -3.11 -13.66
C GLY A 418 -25.27 -4.06 -13.60
N ALA A 419 -25.57 -5.36 -13.66
CA ALA A 419 -24.62 -6.46 -13.68
C ALA A 419 -24.56 -7.12 -15.07
N ALA A 420 -23.37 -7.55 -15.50
CA ALA A 420 -23.12 -8.22 -16.78
C ALA A 420 -22.35 -9.53 -16.54
N LEU A 421 -22.51 -10.55 -17.39
CA LEU A 421 -22.12 -11.92 -17.01
C LEU A 421 -21.21 -12.70 -17.96
N GLY A 422 -20.39 -13.58 -17.36
CA GLY A 422 -19.65 -14.65 -18.03
C GLY A 422 -19.62 -16.02 -17.32
N GLY A 423 -19.69 -16.11 -15.99
CA GLY A 423 -19.62 -17.35 -15.17
C GLY A 423 -20.81 -17.56 -14.21
N ARG A 424 -20.57 -18.02 -12.95
CA ARG A 424 -21.63 -18.15 -11.93
C ARG A 424 -21.77 -16.84 -11.16
N LEU A 425 -22.97 -16.27 -11.17
CA LEU A 425 -23.30 -15.08 -10.39
C LEU A 425 -24.60 -15.32 -9.65
N CYS A 426 -24.57 -15.21 -8.33
CA CYS A 426 -25.78 -15.13 -7.53
C CYS A 426 -25.93 -13.73 -6.95
N ILE A 427 -27.07 -13.09 -7.22
CA ILE A 427 -27.37 -11.75 -6.73
C ILE A 427 -28.68 -11.75 -5.96
N ASN A 428 -28.66 -11.13 -4.79
CA ASN A 428 -29.84 -10.67 -4.08
C ASN A 428 -29.97 -9.14 -4.22
N LEU A 429 -31.01 -8.64 -4.90
CA LEU A 429 -31.28 -7.20 -5.10
C LEU A 429 -32.50 -6.73 -4.31
N ASN A 430 -32.33 -5.95 -3.24
CA ASN A 430 -33.46 -5.42 -2.46
C ASN A 430 -33.28 -3.95 -2.05
N ASP A 431 -34.38 -3.20 -2.03
CA ASP A 431 -34.48 -1.83 -1.52
C ASP A 431 -33.53 -0.83 -2.20
N ASN A 432 -33.06 -1.08 -3.42
CA ASN A 432 -32.20 -0.12 -4.12
C ASN A 432 -33.04 0.94 -4.87
N GLU A 433 -32.55 2.18 -4.89
CA GLU A 433 -33.16 3.30 -5.60
C GLU A 433 -32.27 3.73 -6.77
N SER A 434 -32.85 3.83 -7.97
CA SER A 434 -32.15 4.26 -9.17
C SER A 434 -33.02 5.12 -10.08
N ASP A 435 -32.43 6.20 -10.60
CA ASP A 435 -33.04 7.05 -11.63
C ASP A 435 -32.75 6.58 -13.08
N THR A 436 -31.90 5.56 -13.22
CA THR A 436 -31.64 4.84 -14.47
C THR A 436 -32.03 3.36 -14.35
N ASP A 437 -32.23 2.66 -15.46
CA ASP A 437 -32.66 1.26 -15.41
C ASP A 437 -31.54 0.35 -14.88
N TYR A 438 -31.90 -0.59 -13.99
CA TYR A 438 -31.04 -1.72 -13.63
C TYR A 438 -31.06 -2.75 -14.75
N GLN A 439 -29.89 -3.09 -15.29
CA GLN A 439 -29.76 -4.15 -16.29
C GLN A 439 -29.09 -5.38 -15.66
N LEU A 440 -29.83 -6.48 -15.61
CA LEU A 440 -29.33 -7.81 -15.26
C LEU A 440 -29.29 -8.66 -16.52
N THR A 441 -28.14 -8.73 -17.16
CA THR A 441 -28.01 -9.46 -18.43
C THR A 441 -27.13 -10.68 -18.25
N ASN A 442 -27.71 -11.86 -18.39
CA ASN A 442 -26.93 -13.06 -18.69
C ASN A 442 -26.45 -12.95 -20.14
N VAL A 443 -25.14 -12.93 -20.38
CA VAL A 443 -24.60 -12.89 -21.75
C VAL A 443 -24.36 -14.33 -22.20
N PRO A 444 -25.21 -14.90 -23.08
CA PRO A 444 -25.21 -16.34 -23.34
C PRO A 444 -23.92 -16.86 -23.98
N MET A 445 -23.10 -15.95 -24.53
CA MET A 445 -21.86 -16.28 -25.22
C MET A 445 -20.80 -16.94 -24.31
N PHE A 446 -20.97 -16.84 -22.99
CA PHE A 446 -19.95 -17.27 -22.03
C PHE A 446 -20.35 -18.51 -21.20
N GLY A 447 -21.55 -19.06 -21.40
CA GLY A 447 -21.95 -20.32 -20.74
C GLY A 447 -22.19 -20.20 -19.22
N GLY A 448 -22.22 -18.98 -18.68
CA GLY A 448 -22.51 -18.68 -17.28
C GLY A 448 -23.96 -18.91 -16.88
N THR A 449 -24.22 -18.91 -15.56
CA THR A 449 -25.55 -18.97 -14.97
C THR A 449 -25.78 -17.74 -14.10
N LEU A 450 -26.79 -16.94 -14.47
CA LEU A 450 -27.32 -15.87 -13.63
C LEU A 450 -28.38 -16.42 -12.68
N GLN A 451 -28.09 -16.40 -11.38
CA GLN A 451 -29.04 -16.70 -10.33
C GLN A 451 -29.47 -15.40 -9.65
N VAL A 452 -30.76 -15.15 -9.58
CA VAL A 452 -31.32 -13.96 -8.95
C VAL A 452 -32.26 -14.42 -7.84
N VAL A 453 -32.06 -13.90 -6.63
CA VAL A 453 -32.94 -14.18 -5.49
C VAL A 453 -34.22 -13.36 -5.64
N ASP A 454 -35.37 -14.00 -5.46
CA ASP A 454 -36.69 -13.38 -5.51
C ASP A 454 -36.99 -12.64 -6.83
N LEU A 455 -36.64 -13.27 -7.95
CA LEU A 455 -36.73 -12.67 -9.29
C LEU A 455 -38.14 -12.18 -9.62
N MET A 456 -39.18 -12.87 -9.14
CA MET A 456 -40.58 -12.49 -9.39
C MET A 456 -41.00 -11.18 -8.72
N ASN A 457 -40.30 -10.73 -7.68
CA ASN A 457 -40.61 -9.51 -6.95
C ASN A 457 -39.56 -8.42 -7.14
N ILE A 458 -38.57 -8.60 -8.02
CA ILE A 458 -37.42 -7.70 -8.14
C ILE A 458 -37.81 -6.25 -8.47
N ASP A 459 -38.84 -6.04 -9.28
CA ASP A 459 -39.39 -4.71 -9.59
C ASP A 459 -40.18 -4.11 -8.41
N ASN A 460 -40.76 -4.94 -7.54
CA ASN A 460 -41.46 -4.47 -6.33
C ASN A 460 -40.47 -4.13 -5.21
N ASN A 461 -39.32 -4.80 -5.21
CA ASN A 461 -38.30 -4.67 -4.18
C ASN A 461 -37.35 -3.48 -4.47
N ASN A 462 -37.38 -2.86 -5.65
CA ASN A 462 -36.46 -1.77 -6.02
C ASN A 462 -37.23 -0.60 -6.66
N ILE A 463 -36.71 0.62 -6.49
CA ILE A 463 -37.21 1.82 -7.19
C ILE A 463 -36.37 2.00 -8.47
N GLY A 464 -37.03 1.89 -9.62
CA GLY A 464 -36.42 1.91 -10.95
C GLY A 464 -37.00 0.78 -11.82
N THR A 465 -36.52 0.65 -13.06
CA THR A 465 -36.86 -0.52 -13.91
C THR A 465 -35.78 -1.57 -13.77
N VAL A 466 -36.12 -2.83 -13.49
CA VAL A 466 -35.15 -3.93 -13.57
C VAL A 466 -35.40 -4.74 -14.85
N THR A 467 -34.45 -4.67 -15.79
CA THR A 467 -34.49 -5.51 -16.98
C THR A 467 -33.67 -6.76 -16.75
N THR A 468 -34.32 -7.93 -16.80
CA THR A 468 -33.65 -9.23 -16.66
C THR A 468 -33.65 -9.99 -17.99
N MET A 469 -32.50 -10.51 -18.40
CA MET A 469 -32.37 -11.41 -19.56
C MET A 469 -31.74 -12.73 -19.14
N ASP A 470 -32.45 -13.84 -19.40
CA ASP A 470 -32.00 -15.22 -19.14
C ASP A 470 -31.53 -15.49 -17.70
N ALA A 471 -32.23 -14.91 -16.71
CA ALA A 471 -32.02 -15.14 -15.27
C ALA A 471 -32.81 -16.34 -14.74
N ILE A 472 -32.24 -17.03 -13.75
CA ILE A 472 -32.89 -18.14 -13.03
C ILE A 472 -33.25 -17.66 -11.62
N ASP A 473 -34.51 -17.82 -11.24
CA ASP A 473 -35.00 -17.54 -9.88
C ASP A 473 -34.49 -18.59 -8.89
N VAL A 474 -33.93 -18.15 -7.77
CA VAL A 474 -33.42 -19.03 -6.70
C VAL A 474 -33.91 -18.57 -5.31
N PRO A 475 -34.08 -19.49 -4.34
CA PRO A 475 -34.56 -19.13 -3.01
C PRO A 475 -33.53 -18.38 -2.16
N SER A 476 -32.24 -18.60 -2.41
CA SER A 476 -31.13 -17.91 -1.76
C SER A 476 -29.85 -18.07 -2.57
N CYS A 477 -28.89 -17.17 -2.36
CA CYS A 477 -27.51 -17.42 -2.75
C CYS A 477 -26.86 -18.47 -1.85
N PRO A 478 -25.92 -19.27 -2.38
CA PRO A 478 -25.21 -20.30 -1.64
C PRO A 478 -24.36 -19.76 -0.48
#